data_AF-A0A925DWY1-F1
#
_entry.id   AF-A0A925DWY1-F1
#
_cell.length_a   1.000
_cell.length_b   1.000
_cell.length_c   1.000
_cell.angle_alpha   90.00
_cell.angle_beta   90.00
_cell.angle_gamma   90.00
#
_symmetry.space_group_name_H-M   'P 1'
#
loop_
_entity.id
_entity.type
_entity.pdbx_description
1 polymer ?
#
loop_
_entity_poly.entity_id
_entity_poly.type
_entity_poly.pdbx_seq_one_letter_code
_entity_poly.pdbx_strand_id
1 'polypeptide(L)' 'KNLKVMDMTAFTLCMENELPIIVFDMNKQGNLLRVVAGEKVGTLVKG' A
#
# COMPACT_ATOMS: atom_id res chain seq x y z
N LYS A 1 17.02 2.18 -1.94
CA LYS A 1 16.05 1.14 -1.49
C LYS A 1 14.94 1.07 -2.55
N ASN A 2 15.17 0.35 -3.64
CA ASN A 2 14.20 0.20 -4.72
C ASN A 2 13.29 -0.97 -4.35
N LEU A 3 12.23 -0.69 -3.61
CA LEU A 3 11.14 -1.63 -3.40
C LEU A 3 10.49 -1.85 -4.78
N LYS A 4 10.94 -2.88 -5.52
CA LYS A 4 10.31 -3.40 -6.75
C LYS A 4 8.95 -4.03 -6.44
N VAL A 5 8.10 -3.32 -5.69
CA VAL A 5 6.77 -3.77 -5.27
C VAL A 5 5.75 -3.40 -6.34
N MET A 6 6.05 -2.41 -7.20
CA MET A 6 5.17 -1.94 -8.28
C MET A 6 5.99 -1.37 -9.44
N ASP A 7 5.49 -1.49 -10.68
CA ASP A 7 6.08 -0.85 -11.86
C ASP A 7 6.08 0.68 -11.69
N MET A 8 7.15 1.35 -12.12
CA MET A 8 7.34 2.79 -11.89
C MET A 8 6.18 3.61 -12.46
N THR A 9 5.57 3.15 -13.56
CA THR A 9 4.44 3.79 -14.24
C THR A 9 3.18 3.80 -13.37
N ALA A 10 2.87 2.66 -12.73
CA ALA A 10 1.69 2.53 -11.87
C ALA A 10 1.85 3.33 -10.57
N PHE A 11 3.08 3.45 -10.06
CA PHE A 11 3.38 4.30 -8.91
C PHE A 11 3.12 5.77 -9.22
N THR A 12 3.65 6.28 -10.34
CA THR A 12 3.42 7.67 -10.77
C THR A 12 1.94 7.95 -11.01
N LEU A 13 1.21 7.05 -11.66
CA LEU A 13 -0.23 7.21 -11.89
C LEU A 13 -1.02 7.33 -10.58
N CYS A 14 -0.70 6.49 -9.59
CA CYS A 14 -1.37 6.53 -8.29
C CYS A 14 -1.00 7.78 -7.49
N MET A 15 0.25 8.27 -7.60
CA MET A 15 0.67 9.54 -6.99
C MET A 15 -0.05 10.74 -7.62
N GLU A 16 -0.14 10.79 -8.95
CA GLU A 16 -0.83 11.88 -9.68
C GLU A 16 -2.32 11.94 -9.35
N ASN A 17 -2.96 10.79 -9.12
CA ASN A 17 -4.37 10.71 -8.74
C ASN A 17 -4.60 10.75 -7.22
N GLU A 18 -3.55 11.04 -6.44
CA GLU A 18 -3.58 11.08 -4.97
C GLU A 18 -4.21 9.83 -4.33
N LEU A 19 -4.10 8.68 -5.00
CA LEU A 19 -4.71 7.44 -4.54
C LEU A 19 -3.93 6.89 -3.35
N PRO A 20 -4.56 6.72 -2.18
CA PRO A 20 -3.87 6.17 -1.01
C PRO A 20 -3.54 4.69 -1.24
N ILE A 21 -2.24 4.36 -1.30
CA ILE A 21 -1.78 2.98 -1.43
C ILE A 21 -1.36 2.46 -0.05
N ILE A 22 -1.98 1.36 0.39
CA ILE A 22 -1.61 0.68 1.64
C ILE A 22 -0.82 -0.58 1.29
N VAL A 23 0.47 -0.60 1.65
CA VAL A 23 1.34 -1.76 1.48
C VAL A 23 1.39 -2.53 2.79
N PHE A 24 0.80 -3.73 2.83
CA PHE A 24 0.79 -4.58 4.02
C PHE A 24 1.21 -6.01 3.68
N ASP A 25 1.59 -6.76 4.72
CA ASP A 25 1.94 -8.17 4.59
C ASP A 25 0.68 -9.04 4.61
N MET A 26 0.42 -9.74 3.51
CA MET A 26 -0.72 -10.65 3.35
C MET A 26 -0.51 -12.00 4.04
N ASN A 27 0.74 -12.40 4.32
CA ASN A 27 1.05 -13.69 4.95
C ASN A 27 0.76 -13.69 6.45
N LYS A 28 0.57 -12.51 7.06
CA LYS A 28 0.22 -12.39 8.47
C LYS A 28 -1.29 -12.50 8.64
N GLN A 29 -1.71 -13.53 9.37
CA GLN A 29 -3.11 -13.80 9.64
C GLN A 29 -3.80 -12.59 10.31
N GLY A 30 -4.97 -12.23 9.80
CA GLY A 30 -5.76 -11.10 10.30
C GLY A 30 -5.38 -9.73 9.74
N ASN A 31 -4.25 -9.58 9.03
CA ASN A 31 -3.87 -8.27 8.48
C ASN A 31 -4.89 -7.74 7.46
N LEU A 32 -5.40 -8.58 6.56
CA LEU A 32 -6.41 -8.16 5.58
C LEU A 32 -7.65 -7.56 6.25
N LEU A 33 -8.17 -8.25 7.27
CA LEU A 33 -9.34 -7.77 8.03
C LEU A 33 -9.06 -6.43 8.70
N ARG A 34 -7.89 -6.30 9.32
CA ARG A 34 -7.48 -5.07 10.02
C ARG A 34 -7.29 -3.89 9.06
N VAL A 35 -6.73 -4.12 7.87
CA VAL A 35 -6.60 -3.10 6.81
C VAL A 35 -7.97 -2.63 6.35
N VAL A 36 -8.90 -3.55 6.07
CA VAL A 36 -10.27 -3.21 5.65
C VAL A 36 -11.03 -2.49 6.78
N ALA A 37 -10.74 -2.81 8.05
CA ALA A 37 -11.27 -2.10 9.21
C ALA A 37 -10.65 -0.70 9.42
N GLY A 38 -9.67 -0.29 8.61
CA GLY A 38 -9.00 1.00 8.73
C GLY A 38 -7.93 1.07 9.83
N GLU A 39 -7.50 -0.08 10.38
CA GLU A 39 -6.38 -0.09 11.30
C GLU A 39 -5.06 0.27 10.61
N LYS A 40 -4.12 0.84 11.36
CA LYS A 40 -2.76 1.15 10.89
C LYS A 40 -1.93 -0.11 10.75
N VAL A 41 -2.20 -0.90 9.72
CA VAL A 41 -1.46 -2.12 9.38
C VAL A 41 -0.75 -1.93 8.05
N GLY A 42 0.56 -2.18 8.04
CA GLY A 42 1.40 -1.89 6.89
C GLY A 42 1.85 -0.43 6.82
N THR A 43 2.25 -0.01 5.63
CA THR A 43 2.76 1.32 5.31
C THR A 43 1.79 2.02 4.37
N LEU A 44 1.26 3.15 4.81
CA LEU A 44 0.48 4.03 3.96
C LEU A 44 1.46 4.87 3.13
N VAL A 45 1.47 4.64 1.83
CA VAL A 45 2.24 5.43 0.90
C VAL A 45 1.36 6.60 0.45
N LYS A 46 1.83 7.80 0.74
CA LYS A 46 1.26 9.06 0.25
C LYS A 46 2.28 9.69 -0.68
N GLY A 47 1.82 10.16 -1.83
CA GLY A 47 2.63 10.87 -2.81
C GLY A 47 3.13 12.21 -2.30
#